data_AF-A0A147I6M6-F1
#
_entry.id   AF-A0A147I6M6-F1
#
_cell.length_a   1.000
_cell.length_b   1.000
_cell.length_c   1.000
_cell.angle_alpha   90.00
_cell.angle_beta   90.00
_cell.angle_gamma   90.00
#
_symmetry.space_group_name_H-M   'P 1'
#
loop_
_entity.id
_entity.type
_entity.pdbx_description
1 polymer ?
#
loop_
_entity_poly.entity_id
_entity_poly.type
_entity_poly.pdbx_seq_one_letter_code
_entity_poly.pdbx_strand_id
1 'polypeptide(L)'
;MAYYTSNGVYDRLARERPDGFVWAAGNAWILLYGDRRSRVKLVAFVTGSSAADVGEARDAAAMLATRAGLPFATIAFDDSVREIVGVVLNDSPASLDELTRWFARVGVPVNRGRTGKAINRASSSAYQDWQRAALGRIRVTDIDLIRQRGDGRIVVYELKRSFYSIDDWPEFPEDFPNFDLIVDFCARADLHFRILYNVVRKPAFDDPSEVAIFNYAPGTAPAHWRTMPFEVFVKG
;
A
#
# COMPACT_ATOMS: atom_id res chain seq x y z
N MET A 1 -10.53 19.98 2.17
CA MET A 1 -9.80 19.16 3.15
C MET A 1 -8.44 18.83 2.54
N ALA A 2 -7.35 19.02 3.28
CA ALA A 2 -6.01 18.68 2.78
C ALA A 2 -5.81 17.16 2.96
N TYR A 3 -5.81 16.43 1.85
CA TYR A 3 -5.41 15.03 1.85
C TYR A 3 -3.90 14.91 2.07
N TYR A 4 -3.44 13.78 2.58
CA TYR A 4 -2.03 13.49 2.78
C TYR A 4 -1.32 13.39 1.43
N THR A 5 -0.24 14.17 1.21
CA THR A 5 0.34 14.34 -0.13
C THR A 5 1.66 13.60 -0.38
N SER A 6 2.50 13.31 0.64
CA SER A 6 3.79 12.62 0.42
C SER A 6 4.45 12.05 1.69
N ASN A 7 5.50 11.25 1.49
CA ASN A 7 6.47 10.74 2.47
C ASN A 7 7.88 11.20 2.07
N GLY A 8 8.70 11.63 3.04
CA GLY A 8 10.06 12.09 2.79
C GLY A 8 10.94 11.06 2.08
N VAL A 9 10.69 9.75 2.28
CA VAL A 9 11.30 8.67 1.50
C VAL A 9 10.96 8.82 0.01
N TYR A 10 9.70 9.02 -0.35
CA TYR A 10 9.29 9.22 -1.75
C TYR A 10 9.90 10.49 -2.32
N ASP A 11 9.85 11.61 -1.58
CA ASP A 11 10.42 12.88 -2.03
C ASP A 11 11.90 12.73 -2.35
N ARG A 12 12.61 11.97 -1.52
CA ARG A 12 14.03 11.73 -1.67
C ARG A 12 14.34 10.78 -2.83
N LEU A 13 13.59 9.69 -2.99
CA LEU A 13 13.70 8.80 -4.15
C LEU A 13 13.40 9.53 -5.47
N ALA A 14 12.37 10.37 -5.49
CA ALA A 14 11.99 11.15 -6.68
C ALA A 14 13.08 12.15 -7.10
N ARG A 15 13.80 12.72 -6.12
CA ARG A 15 14.92 13.64 -6.36
C ARG A 15 16.18 12.91 -6.82
N GLU A 16 16.53 11.80 -6.17
CA GLU A 16 17.78 11.07 -6.42
C GLU A 16 17.67 10.10 -7.61
N ARG A 17 16.44 9.69 -7.96
CA ARG A 17 16.10 8.76 -9.05
C ARG A 17 16.98 7.52 -9.13
N PRO A 18 17.15 6.78 -8.02
CA PRO A 18 17.88 5.52 -8.08
C PRO A 18 17.09 4.45 -8.82
N ASP A 19 17.80 3.59 -9.54
CA ASP A 19 17.20 2.48 -10.25
C ASP A 19 16.58 1.43 -9.31
N GLY A 20 15.55 0.75 -9.81
CA GLY A 20 14.95 -0.41 -9.16
C GLY A 20 14.01 -0.09 -8.00
N PHE A 21 13.53 1.14 -7.88
CA PHE A 21 12.48 1.51 -6.94
C PHE A 21 11.19 1.87 -7.69
N VAL A 22 10.08 1.28 -7.26
CA VAL A 22 8.75 1.50 -7.85
C VAL A 22 7.73 1.75 -6.73
N TRP A 23 6.93 2.79 -6.86
CA TRP A 23 5.85 3.10 -5.94
C TRP A 23 4.68 3.75 -6.67
N ALA A 24 3.49 3.67 -6.07
CA ALA A 24 2.34 4.43 -6.55
C ALA A 24 2.32 5.82 -5.89
N ALA A 25 2.08 6.87 -6.68
CA ALA A 25 2.02 8.25 -6.22
C ALA A 25 0.88 9.01 -6.91
N GLY A 26 0.54 10.20 -6.40
CA GLY A 26 -0.39 11.12 -7.05
C GLY A 26 -1.79 10.53 -7.26
N ASN A 27 -2.49 10.16 -6.20
CA ASN A 27 -3.81 9.50 -6.25
C ASN A 27 -3.82 8.13 -6.96
N ALA A 28 -2.70 7.42 -6.92
CA ALA A 28 -2.62 6.01 -7.30
C ALA A 28 -2.26 5.14 -6.09
N TRP A 29 -2.76 3.90 -6.07
CA TRP A 29 -2.49 2.91 -5.02
C TRP A 29 -2.37 1.50 -5.61
N ILE A 30 -1.41 0.73 -5.09
CA ILE A 30 -1.36 -0.73 -5.26
C ILE A 30 -2.04 -1.32 -4.03
N LEU A 31 -3.27 -1.82 -4.16
CA LEU A 31 -4.07 -2.33 -3.04
C LEU A 31 -4.10 -3.85 -3.01
N LEU A 32 -3.86 -4.41 -1.83
CA LEU A 32 -4.10 -5.81 -1.52
C LEU A 32 -5.44 -5.95 -0.82
N TYR A 33 -6.33 -6.78 -1.37
CA TYR A 33 -7.60 -7.13 -0.75
C TYR A 33 -7.53 -8.54 -0.19
N GLY A 34 -7.91 -8.69 1.08
CA GLY A 34 -7.88 -9.96 1.79
C GLY A 34 -9.09 -10.21 2.68
N ASP A 35 -9.14 -11.42 3.22
CA ASP A 35 -10.12 -11.80 4.24
C ASP A 35 -9.70 -11.33 5.65
N ARG A 36 -10.56 -11.56 6.66
CA ARG A 36 -10.26 -11.17 8.05
C ARG A 36 -9.07 -11.91 8.67
N ARG A 37 -8.59 -12.97 8.02
CA ARG A 37 -7.42 -13.76 8.43
C ARG A 37 -6.16 -13.36 7.64
N SER A 38 -6.17 -12.18 7.00
CA SER A 38 -5.03 -11.68 6.21
C SER A 38 -4.65 -12.56 5.03
N ARG A 39 -5.57 -13.38 4.50
CA ARG A 39 -5.28 -14.11 3.26
C ARG A 39 -5.62 -13.25 2.07
N VAL A 40 -4.63 -12.93 1.24
CA VAL A 40 -4.81 -12.09 0.06
C VAL A 40 -5.65 -12.83 -0.98
N LYS A 41 -6.51 -12.07 -1.65
CA LYS A 41 -7.48 -12.55 -2.64
C LYS A 41 -7.35 -11.83 -3.97
N LEU A 42 -6.88 -10.59 -3.95
CA LEU A 42 -6.83 -9.73 -5.13
C LEU A 42 -5.75 -8.66 -4.94
N VAL A 43 -5.06 -8.36 -6.02
CA VAL A 43 -4.25 -7.16 -6.18
C VAL A 43 -5.01 -6.21 -7.10
N ALA A 44 -5.22 -4.96 -6.69
CA ALA A 44 -5.83 -3.96 -7.55
C ALA A 44 -4.90 -2.75 -7.67
N PHE A 45 -4.73 -2.25 -8.89
CA PHE A 45 -4.14 -0.95 -9.13
C PHE A 45 -5.26 0.08 -9.25
N VAL A 46 -5.35 0.99 -8.29
CA VAL A 46 -6.45 1.97 -8.19
C VAL A 46 -5.92 3.37 -8.46
N THR A 47 -6.58 4.14 -9.33
CA THR A 47 -6.15 5.48 -9.73
C THR A 47 -7.32 6.47 -9.72
N GLY A 48 -7.09 7.66 -9.17
CA GLY A 48 -7.94 8.82 -9.43
C GLY A 48 -7.69 9.40 -10.83
N SER A 49 -8.66 10.13 -11.37
CA SER A 49 -8.57 10.77 -12.70
C SER A 49 -7.45 11.81 -12.80
N SER A 50 -6.97 12.35 -11.67
CA SER A 50 -5.82 13.27 -11.63
C SER A 50 -4.45 12.57 -11.59
N ALA A 51 -4.41 11.23 -11.51
CA ALA A 51 -3.15 10.50 -11.40
C ALA A 51 -2.32 10.56 -12.69
N ALA A 52 -1.04 10.90 -12.55
CA ALA A 52 -0.07 11.00 -13.64
C ALA A 52 1.07 9.99 -13.45
N ASP A 53 1.68 9.55 -14.55
CA ASP A 53 2.90 8.72 -14.57
C ASP A 53 2.81 7.40 -13.78
N VAL A 54 1.65 6.74 -13.87
CA VAL A 54 1.33 5.52 -13.10
C VAL A 54 1.72 4.19 -13.75
N GLY A 55 2.30 4.23 -14.95
CA GLY A 55 2.52 3.04 -15.79
C GLY A 55 3.43 1.99 -15.13
N GLU A 56 4.59 2.43 -14.62
CA GLU A 56 5.56 1.54 -13.99
C GLU A 56 4.98 0.84 -12.74
N ALA A 57 4.28 1.59 -11.89
CA ALA A 57 3.64 1.05 -10.70
C ALA A 57 2.53 0.04 -11.03
N ARG A 58 1.73 0.34 -12.06
CA ARG A 58 0.69 -0.57 -12.57
C ARG A 58 1.32 -1.88 -13.08
N ASP A 59 2.35 -1.78 -13.89
CA ASP A 59 2.99 -2.93 -14.53
C ASP A 59 3.69 -3.80 -13.48
N ALA A 60 4.34 -3.17 -12.48
CA ALA A 60 4.87 -3.88 -11.32
C ALA A 60 3.78 -4.60 -10.52
N ALA A 61 2.64 -3.95 -10.25
CA ALA A 61 1.51 -4.57 -9.56
C ALA A 61 0.96 -5.77 -10.33
N ALA A 62 0.79 -5.66 -11.65
CA ALA A 62 0.32 -6.74 -12.51
C ALA A 62 1.31 -7.93 -12.53
N MET A 63 2.60 -7.65 -12.63
CA MET A 63 3.67 -8.66 -12.58
C MET A 63 3.66 -9.40 -11.23
N LEU A 64 3.60 -8.66 -10.11
CA LEU A 64 3.60 -9.28 -8.79
C LEU A 64 2.31 -10.07 -8.51
N ALA A 65 1.16 -9.59 -8.98
CA ALA A 65 -0.11 -10.34 -8.90
C ALA A 65 -0.02 -11.67 -9.65
N THR A 66 0.57 -11.65 -10.85
CA THR A 66 0.83 -12.86 -11.66
C THR A 66 1.77 -13.81 -10.91
N ARG A 67 2.87 -13.30 -10.35
CA ARG A 67 3.82 -14.10 -9.56
C ARG A 67 3.17 -14.71 -8.31
N ALA A 68 2.23 -14.00 -7.69
CA ALA A 68 1.45 -14.49 -6.55
C ALA A 68 0.33 -15.50 -6.91
N GLY A 69 0.04 -15.69 -8.21
CA GLY A 69 -1.12 -16.46 -8.66
C GLY A 69 -2.45 -15.84 -8.24
N LEU A 70 -2.53 -14.51 -8.22
CA LEU A 70 -3.72 -13.76 -7.79
C LEU A 70 -4.41 -13.05 -8.96
N PRO A 71 -5.75 -12.88 -8.89
CA PRO A 71 -6.45 -11.93 -9.74
C PRO A 71 -5.82 -10.53 -9.65
N PHE A 72 -5.80 -9.84 -10.79
CA PHE A 72 -5.39 -8.45 -10.92
C PHE A 72 -6.54 -7.61 -11.49
N ALA A 73 -6.71 -6.39 -11.00
CA ALA A 73 -7.62 -5.41 -11.57
C ALA A 73 -6.97 -4.03 -11.70
N THR A 74 -7.39 -3.29 -12.72
CA THR A 74 -7.23 -1.83 -12.78
C THR A 74 -8.56 -1.16 -12.47
N ILE A 75 -8.55 -0.15 -11.61
CA ILE A 75 -9.76 0.58 -11.20
C ILE A 75 -9.47 2.07 -11.26
N ALA A 76 -10.13 2.80 -12.17
CA ALA A 76 -10.06 4.25 -12.22
C ALA A 76 -11.35 4.89 -11.72
N PHE A 77 -11.26 6.00 -10.98
CA PHE A 77 -12.41 6.75 -10.49
C PHE A 77 -12.22 8.26 -10.68
N ASP A 78 -13.33 9.00 -10.74
CA ASP A 78 -13.29 10.47 -10.73
C ASP A 78 -12.95 10.97 -9.32
N ASP A 79 -11.78 11.56 -9.14
CA ASP A 79 -11.31 12.07 -7.85
C ASP A 79 -11.65 13.55 -7.62
N SER A 80 -12.35 14.18 -8.57
CA SER A 80 -12.89 15.55 -8.42
C SER A 80 -14.19 15.61 -7.62
N VAL A 81 -14.86 14.46 -7.44
CA VAL A 81 -16.15 14.35 -6.77
C VAL A 81 -16.01 13.91 -5.30
N ARG A 82 -17.00 14.29 -4.48
CA ARG A 82 -17.08 13.86 -3.07
C ARG A 82 -17.55 12.42 -2.90
N GLU A 83 -18.39 11.96 -3.82
CA GLU A 83 -18.94 10.61 -3.85
C GLU A 83 -18.87 10.11 -5.28
N ILE A 84 -18.29 8.91 -5.45
CA ILE A 84 -18.23 8.26 -6.75
C ILE A 84 -19.56 7.55 -7.02
N VAL A 85 -19.99 7.53 -8.28
CA VAL A 85 -21.20 6.80 -8.72
C VAL A 85 -20.87 5.59 -9.61
N GLY A 86 -19.61 5.48 -10.02
CA GLY A 86 -19.08 4.43 -10.87
C GLY A 86 -17.57 4.52 -11.00
N VAL A 87 -17.00 3.55 -11.69
CA VAL A 87 -15.56 3.42 -11.95
C VAL A 87 -15.33 2.96 -13.39
N VAL A 88 -14.08 2.96 -13.82
CA VAL A 88 -13.61 2.15 -14.96
C VAL A 88 -12.87 0.95 -14.37
N LEU A 89 -13.41 -0.25 -14.54
CA LEU A 89 -12.83 -1.52 -14.11
C LEU A 89 -12.27 -2.25 -15.34
N ASN A 90 -10.95 -2.51 -15.36
CA ASN A 90 -10.27 -3.19 -16.49
C ASN A 90 -10.65 -2.57 -17.85
N ASP A 91 -10.47 -1.27 -17.96
CA ASP A 91 -10.75 -0.46 -19.17
C ASP A 91 -12.23 -0.40 -19.59
N SER A 92 -13.16 -0.90 -18.77
CA SER A 92 -14.60 -0.87 -19.02
C SER A 92 -15.34 -0.08 -17.93
N PRO A 93 -16.26 0.83 -18.28
CA PRO A 93 -17.14 1.47 -17.29
C PRO A 93 -17.92 0.44 -16.49
N ALA A 94 -18.02 0.64 -15.18
CA ALA A 94 -18.76 -0.21 -14.27
C ALA A 94 -19.43 0.61 -13.16
N SER A 95 -20.65 0.24 -12.82
CA SER A 95 -21.32 0.71 -11.61
C SER A 95 -20.66 0.14 -10.36
N LEU A 96 -20.91 0.77 -9.21
CA LEU A 96 -20.40 0.30 -7.92
C LEU A 96 -20.96 -1.08 -7.52
N ASP A 97 -22.17 -1.42 -7.96
CA ASP A 97 -22.76 -2.75 -7.77
C ASP A 97 -22.09 -3.82 -8.65
N GLU A 98 -21.72 -3.47 -9.89
CA GLU A 98 -20.93 -4.34 -10.75
C GLU A 98 -19.53 -4.58 -10.19
N LEU A 99 -18.89 -3.52 -9.71
CA LEU A 99 -17.60 -3.62 -9.03
C LEU A 99 -17.69 -4.55 -7.82
N THR A 100 -18.68 -4.34 -6.94
CA THR A 100 -18.92 -5.19 -5.77
C THR A 100 -19.13 -6.67 -6.14
N ARG A 101 -19.92 -6.94 -7.18
CA ARG A 101 -20.15 -8.31 -7.70
C ARG A 101 -18.88 -8.92 -8.28
N TRP A 102 -18.03 -8.11 -8.92
CA TRP A 102 -16.73 -8.55 -9.42
C TRP A 102 -15.78 -8.93 -8.29
N PHE A 103 -15.67 -8.08 -7.25
CA PHE A 103 -14.89 -8.38 -6.02
C PHE A 103 -15.30 -9.72 -5.42
N ALA A 104 -16.62 -9.98 -5.27
CA ALA A 104 -17.13 -11.24 -4.76
C ALA A 104 -16.75 -12.44 -5.67
N ARG A 105 -16.82 -12.26 -6.99
CA ARG A 105 -16.49 -13.29 -7.99
C ARG A 105 -15.02 -13.70 -7.94
N VAL A 106 -14.12 -12.75 -7.69
CA VAL A 106 -12.68 -13.02 -7.54
C VAL A 106 -12.30 -13.50 -6.13
N GLY A 107 -13.28 -13.76 -5.27
CA GLY A 107 -13.08 -14.39 -3.97
C GLY A 107 -12.81 -13.42 -2.81
N VAL A 108 -12.98 -12.11 -3.00
CA VAL A 108 -12.99 -11.15 -1.89
C VAL A 108 -14.29 -11.35 -1.10
N PRO A 109 -14.25 -11.57 0.22
CA PRO A 109 -15.43 -11.89 1.02
C PRO A 109 -16.25 -10.63 1.32
N VAL A 110 -16.91 -10.12 0.29
CA VAL A 110 -17.83 -8.99 0.37
C VAL A 110 -18.98 -9.37 1.30
N ASN A 111 -19.19 -8.55 2.33
CA ASN A 111 -20.30 -8.74 3.25
C ASN A 111 -21.07 -7.42 3.40
N ARG A 112 -22.35 -7.41 3.05
CA ARG A 112 -23.23 -6.26 3.31
C ARG A 112 -23.48 -6.16 4.83
N GLY A 113 -22.62 -5.46 5.55
CA GLY A 113 -22.71 -5.29 7.01
C GLY A 113 -21.78 -4.18 7.51
N ARG A 114 -22.06 -3.65 8.72
CA ARG A 114 -21.31 -2.55 9.36
C ARG A 114 -19.79 -2.79 9.32
N THR A 115 -19.07 -1.83 8.76
CA THR A 115 -17.60 -1.75 8.78
C THR A 115 -17.06 -1.73 10.20
N GLY A 116 -15.93 -2.43 10.41
CA GLY A 116 -15.29 -2.55 11.73
C GLY A 116 -14.21 -1.51 12.01
N LYS A 117 -13.91 -0.57 11.09
CA LYS A 117 -12.77 0.35 11.23
C LYS A 117 -13.27 1.76 11.50
N ALA A 118 -12.84 2.35 12.63
CA ALA A 118 -12.97 3.78 12.87
C ALA A 118 -12.14 4.55 11.84
N ILE A 119 -12.63 5.70 11.39
CA ILE A 119 -11.87 6.59 10.50
C ILE A 119 -10.71 7.18 11.32
N ASN A 120 -9.48 6.76 11.07
CA ASN A 120 -8.31 7.41 11.63
C ASN A 120 -8.09 8.73 10.87
N ARG A 121 -8.59 9.82 11.47
CA ARG A 121 -8.32 11.24 11.15
C ARG A 121 -8.87 11.79 9.82
N ALA A 122 -8.76 11.08 8.68
CA ALA A 122 -9.35 11.46 7.37
C ALA A 122 -9.33 10.28 6.38
N SER A 123 -10.25 10.26 5.40
CA SER A 123 -10.18 9.37 4.24
C SER A 123 -9.22 9.92 3.18
N SER A 124 -8.53 9.08 2.41
CA SER A 124 -7.65 9.55 1.33
C SER A 124 -8.39 9.79 0.00
N SER A 125 -9.58 9.20 -0.20
CA SER A 125 -10.41 9.43 -1.41
C SER A 125 -11.85 8.95 -1.24
N ALA A 126 -12.74 9.44 -2.12
CA ALA A 126 -14.13 8.97 -2.24
C ALA A 126 -14.22 7.45 -2.54
N TYR A 127 -13.23 6.90 -3.25
CA TYR A 127 -13.13 5.45 -3.47
C TYR A 127 -12.90 4.68 -2.17
N GLN A 128 -12.01 5.16 -1.29
CA GLN A 128 -11.78 4.51 0.00
C GLN A 128 -13.01 4.58 0.92
N ASP A 129 -13.77 5.67 0.85
CA ASP A 129 -15.03 5.79 1.59
C ASP A 129 -16.08 4.82 1.08
N TRP A 130 -16.25 4.72 -0.25
CA TRP A 130 -17.09 3.70 -0.85
C TRP A 130 -16.64 2.29 -0.44
N GLN A 131 -15.34 1.99 -0.51
CA GLN A 131 -14.79 0.68 -0.18
C GLN A 131 -15.15 0.25 1.23
N ARG A 132 -15.02 1.19 2.19
CA ARG A 132 -15.46 0.97 3.57
C ARG A 132 -16.96 0.66 3.55
N ALA A 133 -17.80 1.57 3.05
CA ALA A 133 -19.24 1.42 3.11
C ALA A 133 -19.78 0.13 2.44
N ALA A 134 -19.19 -0.30 1.31
CA ALA A 134 -19.75 -1.33 0.44
C ALA A 134 -19.19 -2.74 0.67
N LEU A 135 -17.89 -2.89 0.99
CA LEU A 135 -17.25 -4.21 1.02
C LEU A 135 -17.30 -4.88 2.40
N GLY A 136 -17.69 -4.13 3.43
CA GLY A 136 -17.88 -4.63 4.80
C GLY A 136 -16.55 -4.92 5.51
N ARG A 137 -16.51 -6.02 6.28
CA ARG A 137 -15.33 -6.40 7.09
C ARG A 137 -14.33 -7.24 6.28
N ILE A 138 -13.80 -6.65 5.21
CA ILE A 138 -12.62 -7.13 4.49
C ILE A 138 -11.35 -6.48 5.07
N ARG A 139 -10.18 -7.00 4.70
CA ARG A 139 -8.90 -6.33 4.99
C ARG A 139 -8.35 -5.76 3.70
N VAL A 140 -7.93 -4.50 3.74
CA VAL A 140 -7.31 -3.81 2.60
C VAL A 140 -6.12 -3.02 3.10
N THR A 141 -5.00 -3.15 2.40
CA THR A 141 -3.78 -2.40 2.66
C THR A 141 -3.11 -2.06 1.33
N ASP A 142 -2.41 -0.95 1.29
CA ASP A 142 -1.54 -0.55 0.20
C ASP A 142 -0.17 -1.25 0.26
N ILE A 143 0.48 -1.36 -0.90
CA ILE A 143 1.92 -1.57 -1.02
C ILE A 143 2.54 -0.19 -1.24
N ASP A 144 3.37 0.22 -0.29
CA ASP A 144 4.02 1.54 -0.34
C ASP A 144 5.17 1.58 -1.35
N LEU A 145 6.17 0.72 -1.16
CA LEU A 145 7.40 0.78 -1.94
C LEU A 145 7.87 -0.62 -2.35
N ILE A 146 8.10 -0.80 -3.65
CA ILE A 146 8.69 -2.01 -4.21
C ILE A 146 10.13 -1.68 -4.58
N ARG A 147 11.04 -2.61 -4.28
CA ARG A 147 12.42 -2.52 -4.72
C ARG A 147 12.88 -3.80 -5.40
N GLN A 148 13.29 -3.67 -6.65
CA GLN A 148 13.99 -4.71 -7.39
C GLN A 148 15.50 -4.53 -7.20
N ARG A 149 16.18 -5.58 -6.73
CA ARG A 149 17.62 -5.62 -6.52
C ARG A 149 18.31 -6.14 -7.78
N GLY A 150 19.58 -5.77 -7.95
CA GLY A 150 20.41 -6.23 -9.08
C GLY A 150 20.61 -7.75 -9.13
N ASP A 151 20.40 -8.46 -8.02
CA ASP A 151 20.44 -9.92 -7.93
C ASP A 151 19.08 -10.61 -8.21
N GLY A 152 18.09 -9.84 -8.68
CA GLY A 152 16.76 -10.34 -9.00
C GLY A 152 15.80 -10.46 -7.81
N ARG A 153 16.27 -10.23 -6.56
CA ARG A 153 15.38 -10.22 -5.40
C ARG A 153 14.48 -8.99 -5.43
N ILE A 154 13.23 -9.19 -5.04
CA ILE A 154 12.26 -8.10 -4.89
C ILE A 154 11.91 -7.98 -3.41
N VAL A 155 11.97 -6.75 -2.90
CA VAL A 155 11.60 -6.42 -1.53
C VAL A 155 10.44 -5.43 -1.54
N VAL A 156 9.36 -5.76 -0.85
CA VAL A 156 8.26 -4.85 -0.55
C VAL A 156 8.53 -4.21 0.81
N TYR A 157 8.46 -2.88 0.86
CA TYR A 157 8.54 -2.09 2.08
C TYR A 157 7.18 -1.49 2.40
N GLU A 158 6.74 -1.66 3.64
CA GLU A 158 5.78 -0.74 4.28
C GLU A 158 6.57 0.46 4.81
N LEU A 159 6.11 1.68 4.54
CA LEU A 159 6.72 2.90 5.04
C LEU A 159 6.01 3.37 6.32
N LYS A 160 6.77 3.46 7.40
CA LYS A 160 6.29 4.02 8.68
C LYS A 160 7.07 5.27 9.04
N ARG A 161 6.40 6.18 9.73
CA ARG A 161 7.03 7.41 10.24
C ARG A 161 6.34 7.92 11.49
N SER A 162 7.11 8.49 12.41
CA SER A 162 6.56 9.07 13.64
C SER A 162 7.53 10.06 14.29
N PHE A 163 7.09 10.74 15.36
CA PHE A 163 7.97 11.60 16.16
C PHE A 163 8.87 10.83 17.13
N TYR A 164 8.73 9.51 17.23
CA TYR A 164 9.64 8.67 18.02
C TYR A 164 11.03 8.67 17.38
N SER A 165 12.06 8.51 18.22
CA SER A 165 13.44 8.39 17.74
C SER A 165 13.57 7.19 16.80
N ILE A 166 14.66 7.15 16.04
CA ILE A 166 14.95 6.04 15.12
C ILE A 166 15.12 4.71 15.88
N ASP A 167 15.59 4.78 17.13
CA ASP A 167 15.90 3.64 18.00
C ASP A 167 14.71 3.20 18.86
N ASP A 168 13.72 4.08 19.06
CA ASP A 168 12.56 3.85 19.94
C ASP A 168 11.24 3.80 19.17
N TRP A 169 11.26 3.29 17.92
CA TRP A 169 10.02 3.14 17.15
C TRP A 169 9.07 2.15 17.84
N PRO A 170 7.87 2.58 18.27
CA PRO A 170 6.90 1.65 18.80
C PRO A 170 6.29 0.84 17.65
N GLU A 171 6.06 -0.43 17.89
CA GLU A 171 5.70 -1.41 16.86
C GLU A 171 4.30 -1.21 16.24
N PHE A 172 3.46 -0.34 16.84
CA PHE A 172 2.08 -0.06 16.44
C PHE A 172 1.26 -1.33 16.12
N PRO A 173 0.89 -2.14 17.13
CA PRO A 173 0.22 -3.44 16.94
C PRO A 173 -1.08 -3.39 16.13
N GLU A 174 -1.73 -2.22 16.04
CA GLU A 174 -2.92 -2.00 15.24
C GLU A 174 -2.68 -2.22 13.73
N ASP A 175 -1.43 -2.09 13.28
CA ASP A 175 -1.03 -2.27 11.89
C ASP A 175 -0.64 -3.72 11.56
N PHE A 176 -0.41 -4.57 12.57
CA PHE A 176 0.00 -5.97 12.35
C PHE A 176 -0.92 -6.73 11.40
N PRO A 177 -2.27 -6.59 11.46
CA PRO A 177 -3.11 -7.29 10.52
C PRO A 177 -2.87 -6.86 9.07
N ASN A 178 -2.53 -5.59 8.83
CA ASN A 178 -2.14 -5.11 7.50
C ASN A 178 -0.80 -5.72 7.07
N PHE A 179 0.19 -5.77 7.97
CA PHE A 179 1.48 -6.43 7.71
C PHE A 179 1.31 -7.91 7.39
N ASP A 180 0.47 -8.63 8.13
CA ASP A 180 0.14 -10.03 7.86
C ASP A 180 -0.39 -10.23 6.44
N LEU A 181 -1.19 -9.28 5.94
CA LEU A 181 -1.75 -9.36 4.58
C LEU A 181 -0.65 -9.15 3.52
N ILE A 182 0.30 -8.25 3.77
CA ILE A 182 1.47 -8.04 2.91
C ILE A 182 2.40 -9.26 2.96
N VAL A 183 2.57 -9.89 4.14
CA VAL A 183 3.36 -11.11 4.28
C VAL A 183 2.74 -12.28 3.51
N ASP A 184 1.42 -12.50 3.61
CA ASP A 184 0.74 -13.55 2.83
C ASP A 184 0.93 -13.34 1.32
N PHE A 185 0.85 -12.08 0.87
CA PHE A 185 1.15 -11.72 -0.52
C PHE A 185 2.61 -11.98 -0.90
N CYS A 186 3.57 -11.52 -0.09
CA CYS A 186 5.00 -11.71 -0.36
C CYS A 186 5.38 -13.19 -0.37
N ALA A 187 4.82 -14.00 0.53
CA ALA A 187 5.05 -15.44 0.56
C ALA A 187 4.56 -16.14 -0.72
N ARG A 188 3.38 -15.76 -1.22
CA ARG A 188 2.84 -16.31 -2.49
C ARG A 188 3.68 -15.93 -3.70
N ALA A 189 4.22 -14.71 -3.70
CA ALA A 189 5.01 -14.18 -4.80
C ALA A 189 6.52 -14.38 -4.62
N ASP A 190 6.98 -15.12 -3.61
CA ASP A 190 8.42 -15.31 -3.33
C ASP A 190 9.19 -13.97 -3.25
N LEU A 191 8.66 -13.05 -2.43
CA LEU A 191 9.20 -11.72 -2.17
C LEU A 191 9.62 -11.60 -0.71
N HIS A 192 10.46 -10.61 -0.42
CA HIS A 192 10.75 -10.22 0.96
C HIS A 192 9.85 -9.05 1.39
N PHE A 193 9.29 -9.15 2.60
CA PHE A 193 8.61 -8.03 3.25
C PHE A 193 9.51 -7.42 4.31
N ARG A 194 9.54 -6.08 4.38
CA ARG A 194 10.21 -5.32 5.44
C ARG A 194 9.42 -4.06 5.77
N ILE A 195 9.67 -3.51 6.95
CA ILE A 195 9.18 -2.19 7.34
C ILE A 195 10.35 -1.22 7.25
N LEU A 196 10.16 -0.10 6.57
CA LEU A 196 11.13 1.00 6.50
C LEU A 196 10.59 2.16 7.33
N TYR A 197 11.34 2.55 8.36
CA TYR A 197 10.97 3.61 9.28
C TYR A 197 11.87 4.83 9.12
N ASN A 198 11.26 6.01 9.05
CA ASN A 198 11.96 7.30 9.15
C ASN A 198 11.33 8.21 10.22
N VAL A 199 12.10 9.16 10.73
CA VAL A 199 11.64 10.06 11.80
C VAL A 199 10.96 11.29 11.22
N VAL A 200 9.93 11.78 11.90
CA VAL A 200 9.34 13.11 11.68
C VAL A 200 9.96 14.08 12.69
N ARG A 201 10.62 15.13 12.21
CA ARG A 201 11.26 16.16 13.04
C ARG A 201 10.35 17.38 13.21
N LYS A 202 10.62 18.19 14.24
CA LYS A 202 9.95 19.49 14.42
C LYS A 202 10.73 20.58 13.68
N PRO A 203 10.07 21.52 12.97
CA PRO A 203 8.62 21.60 12.71
C PRO A 203 8.16 20.51 11.72
N ALA A 204 7.10 19.76 12.05
CA ALA A 204 6.62 18.53 11.38
C ALA A 204 7.07 18.31 9.91
N PHE A 205 8.30 17.83 9.73
CA PHE A 205 8.89 17.47 8.44
C PHE A 205 9.44 16.06 8.52
N ASP A 206 9.28 15.30 7.45
CA ASP A 206 9.88 13.98 7.34
C ASP A 206 11.38 14.09 7.15
N ASP A 207 12.15 13.44 8.01
CA ASP A 207 13.61 13.38 7.94
C ASP A 207 14.04 11.96 7.52
N PRO A 208 14.19 11.71 6.22
CA PRO A 208 14.74 10.46 5.70
C PRO A 208 16.26 10.53 5.62
N SER A 209 16.97 11.30 6.46
CA SER A 209 18.44 11.27 6.49
C SER A 209 18.96 9.89 6.92
N GLU A 210 18.27 9.30 7.89
CA GLU A 210 18.52 7.97 8.41
C GLU A 210 17.23 7.15 8.38
N VAL A 211 17.36 5.85 8.12
CA VAL A 211 16.24 4.91 8.09
C VAL A 211 16.56 3.67 8.90
N ALA A 212 15.55 3.17 9.61
CA ALA A 212 15.59 1.87 10.28
C ALA A 212 14.79 0.86 9.49
N ILE A 213 15.32 -0.34 9.36
CA ILE A 213 14.66 -1.45 8.70
C ILE A 213 14.32 -2.52 9.73
N PHE A 214 13.08 -3.00 9.67
CA PHE A 214 12.60 -4.08 10.52
C PHE A 214 12.19 -5.28 9.69
N ASN A 215 12.49 -6.47 10.19
CA ASN A 215 11.91 -7.71 9.70
C ASN A 215 10.60 -7.97 10.44
N TYR A 216 9.62 -8.55 9.76
CA TYR A 216 8.33 -8.88 10.35
C TYR A 216 7.93 -10.30 10.01
N ALA A 217 7.39 -11.01 11.00
CA ALA A 217 6.77 -12.31 10.84
C ALA A 217 5.41 -12.32 11.55
N PRO A 218 4.38 -12.95 10.98
CA PRO A 218 3.07 -13.03 11.61
C PRO A 218 3.15 -13.61 13.02
N GLY A 219 2.48 -12.94 13.95
CA GLY A 219 2.46 -13.33 15.37
C GLY A 219 3.68 -12.87 16.19
N THR A 220 4.60 -12.10 15.60
CA THR A 220 5.72 -11.49 16.33
C THR A 220 5.69 -9.97 16.26
N ALA A 221 6.40 -9.35 17.19
CA ALA A 221 6.86 -7.97 17.08
C ALA A 221 7.76 -7.79 15.83
N PRO A 222 7.71 -6.64 15.14
CA PRO A 222 8.76 -6.22 14.22
C PRO A 222 10.14 -6.26 14.90
N ALA A 223 11.07 -7.02 14.33
CA ALA A 223 12.43 -7.12 14.84
C ALA A 223 13.33 -6.13 14.10
N HIS A 224 14.00 -5.25 14.84
CA HIS A 224 15.01 -4.35 14.27
C HIS A 224 16.08 -5.16 13.55
N TRP A 225 16.37 -4.78 12.30
CA TRP A 225 17.41 -5.42 11.50
C TRP A 225 18.66 -4.56 11.40
N ARG A 226 18.50 -3.28 11.03
CA ARG A 226 19.60 -2.32 10.94
C ARG A 226 19.08 -0.90 10.77
N THR A 227 19.86 0.05 11.26
CA THR A 227 19.74 1.49 10.97
C THR A 227 20.86 1.90 10.02
N MET A 228 20.58 2.76 9.03
CA MET A 228 21.61 3.26 8.11
C MET A 228 21.25 4.63 7.53
N PRO A 229 22.25 5.39 7.03
CA PRO A 229 21.99 6.56 6.19
C PRO A 229 21.21 6.17 4.94
N PHE A 230 20.28 7.01 4.51
CA PHE A 230 19.42 6.71 3.37
C PHE A 230 20.17 6.45 2.07
N GLU A 231 21.32 7.10 1.86
CA GLU A 231 22.18 6.88 0.70
C GLU A 231 22.72 5.45 0.66
N VAL A 232 23.00 4.87 1.84
CA VAL A 232 23.40 3.47 1.98
C VAL A 232 22.21 2.56 1.70
N PHE A 233 21.02 2.92 2.19
CA PHE A 233 19.79 2.20 1.83
C PHE A 233 19.61 2.19 0.31
N VAL A 234 19.67 3.33 -0.37
CA VAL A 234 19.46 3.45 -1.82
C VAL A 234 20.45 2.64 -2.62
N LYS A 235 21.74 2.65 -2.27
CA LYS A 235 22.78 1.88 -2.98
C LYS A 235 22.57 0.37 -2.85
N GLY A 236 22.01 -0.05 -1.71
CA GLY A 236 21.43 -1.37 -1.54
C GLY A 236 22.38 -2.45 -1.07
#